data_AF-A0A0D6ZYA1-F1
#
_entry.id   AF-A0A0D6ZYA1-F1
#
_cell.length_a   1.000
_cell.length_b   1.000
_cell.length_c   1.000
_cell.angle_alpha   90.00
_cell.angle_beta   90.00
_cell.angle_gamma   90.00
#
_symmetry.space_group_name_H-M   'P 1'
#
loop_
_entity.id
_entity.type
_entity.pdbx_description
1 polymer ?
#
loop_
_entity_poly.entity_id
_entity_poly.type
_entity_poly.pdbx_seq_one_letter_code
_entity_poly.pdbx_strand_id
1 'polypeptide(L)'
;MLETRKLRKSSLDASDEYDVAFMRFVGEKLIGWTGIAELPPAAKFAVLSQRFPLEFKVYSDAEREQVERHLRVCVSIDKPFVSMVTTNSSEPVLSEAACFFMRQAHFKAPDTFLEIMRGFSIDKGDCGELIVLLLLTLARDEAAGASSFLDHEGFFGVVPFLKALFVCPAKESSADMEDVLEARPSVYRAEHEKNIPLKDAFENTFMHFNHFVRRGEEDGLDFAVNPELMAPFLWSLGQ
;
A
#
# COMPACT_ATOMS: atom_id res chain seq x y z
N MET A 1 10.90 14.21 57.86
CA MET A 1 11.77 14.94 56.92
C MET A 1 11.60 14.26 55.56
N LEU A 2 11.00 14.96 54.60
CA LEU A 2 10.65 14.47 53.27
C LEU A 2 11.93 14.21 52.44
N GLU A 3 12.13 12.99 51.97
CA GLU A 3 12.95 12.74 50.77
C GLU A 3 12.04 12.70 49.55
N THR A 4 12.29 13.62 48.64
CA THR A 4 11.63 13.73 47.34
C THR A 4 12.14 12.63 46.40
N ARG A 5 11.32 11.60 46.18
CA ARG A 5 11.49 10.66 45.06
C ARG A 5 11.36 11.43 43.75
N LYS A 6 12.49 11.68 43.10
CA LYS A 6 12.58 12.04 41.68
C LYS A 6 11.90 10.93 40.87
N LEU A 7 10.68 11.18 40.41
CA LEU A 7 10.01 10.38 39.39
C LEU A 7 10.87 10.46 38.11
N ARG A 8 11.49 9.35 37.74
CA ARG A 8 11.98 9.14 36.37
C ARG A 8 10.76 9.17 35.47
N LYS A 9 10.59 10.25 34.71
CA LYS A 9 9.72 10.29 33.54
C LYS A 9 10.22 9.20 32.59
N SER A 10 9.38 8.21 32.31
CA SER A 10 9.71 7.04 31.50
C SER A 10 10.01 7.45 30.06
N SER A 11 11.09 6.90 29.52
CA SER A 11 11.57 7.07 28.14
C SER A 11 10.57 6.62 27.05
N LEU A 12 9.45 5.99 27.42
CA LEU A 12 8.44 5.45 26.50
C LEU A 12 7.49 6.53 25.97
N ASP A 13 7.08 7.51 26.78
CA ASP A 13 6.10 8.53 26.36
C ASP A 13 6.66 9.49 25.29
N ALA A 14 7.97 9.66 25.23
CA ALA A 14 8.60 10.55 24.26
C ALA A 14 8.63 9.93 22.85
N SER A 15 8.86 8.61 22.75
CA SER A 15 8.95 7.90 21.46
C SER A 15 7.62 7.97 20.71
N ASP A 16 6.52 7.68 21.40
CA ASP A 16 5.17 7.72 20.82
C ASP A 16 4.78 9.13 20.37
N GLU A 17 5.18 10.17 21.10
CA GLU A 17 4.94 11.57 20.71
C GLU A 17 5.73 11.96 19.45
N TYR A 18 6.96 11.47 19.30
CA TYR A 18 7.77 11.67 18.10
C TYR A 18 7.17 10.95 16.87
N ASP A 19 6.71 9.72 17.03
CA ASP A 19 6.12 8.94 15.92
C ASP A 19 4.81 9.56 15.42
N VAL A 20 3.97 10.06 16.33
CA VAL A 20 2.74 10.79 15.97
C VAL A 20 3.06 12.11 15.26
N ALA A 21 4.05 12.87 15.75
CA ALA A 21 4.45 14.12 15.11
C ALA A 21 5.05 13.88 13.72
N PHE A 22 5.85 12.82 13.56
CA PHE A 22 6.43 12.42 12.28
C PHE A 22 5.35 11.99 11.29
N MET A 23 4.44 11.10 11.68
CA MET A 23 3.36 10.65 10.79
C MET A 23 2.41 11.79 10.40
N ARG A 24 2.20 12.76 11.28
CA ARG A 24 1.49 14.00 10.92
C ARG A 24 2.24 14.80 9.85
N PHE A 25 3.55 14.99 10.01
CA PHE A 25 4.37 15.69 9.01
C PHE A 25 4.35 14.96 7.66
N VAL A 26 4.50 13.63 7.65
CA VAL A 26 4.39 12.81 6.43
C VAL A 26 3.01 12.96 5.80
N GLY A 27 1.96 12.97 6.62
CA GLY A 27 0.59 13.21 6.17
C GLY A 27 0.43 14.58 5.50
N GLU A 28 0.92 15.64 6.13
CA GLU A 28 0.94 17.00 5.57
C GLU A 28 1.72 17.07 4.25
N LYS A 29 2.88 16.39 4.15
CA LYS A 29 3.63 16.24 2.89
C LYS A 29 2.79 15.56 1.82
N LEU A 30 2.06 14.52 2.17
CA LEU A 30 1.23 13.74 1.24
C LEU A 30 0.06 14.58 0.69
N ILE A 31 -0.72 15.22 1.56
CA ILE A 31 -1.93 15.94 1.14
C ILE A 31 -1.67 17.40 0.73
N GLY A 32 -0.58 18.01 1.19
CA GLY A 32 -0.20 19.40 0.87
C GLY A 32 -1.16 20.40 1.47
N TRP A 33 -1.84 19.98 2.52
CA TRP A 33 -2.99 20.63 3.09
C TRP A 33 -2.94 20.45 4.61
N THR A 34 -3.17 21.54 5.34
CA THR A 34 -3.12 21.54 6.81
C THR A 34 -4.50 21.76 7.44
N GLY A 35 -5.57 21.71 6.63
CA GLY A 35 -6.93 22.00 7.07
C GLY A 35 -7.76 20.74 7.40
N ILE A 36 -8.81 20.96 8.19
CA ILE A 36 -9.81 19.96 8.66
C ILE A 36 -11.02 19.80 7.70
N ALA A 37 -10.95 20.37 6.50
CA ALA A 37 -12.00 20.26 5.48
C ALA A 37 -11.86 18.97 4.66
N GLU A 38 -12.89 18.66 3.86
CA GLU A 38 -12.83 17.57 2.87
C GLU A 38 -11.59 17.72 1.99
N LEU A 39 -10.85 16.62 1.79
CA LEU A 39 -9.63 16.62 0.99
C LEU A 39 -9.94 17.04 -0.46
N PRO A 40 -9.18 17.98 -1.04
CA PRO A 40 -9.35 18.34 -2.44
C PRO A 40 -9.05 17.13 -3.36
N PRO A 41 -9.58 17.09 -4.59
CA PRO A 41 -9.38 15.97 -5.51
C PRO A 41 -7.91 15.60 -5.75
N ALA A 42 -7.01 16.59 -5.81
CA ALA A 42 -5.57 16.35 -5.96
C ALA A 42 -4.95 15.64 -4.74
N ALA A 43 -5.38 15.98 -3.51
CA ALA A 43 -4.94 15.30 -2.30
C ALA A 43 -5.51 13.87 -2.21
N LYS A 44 -6.79 13.69 -2.56
CA LYS A 44 -7.40 12.35 -2.71
C LYS A 44 -6.62 11.49 -3.70
N PHE A 45 -6.23 12.07 -4.84
CA PHE A 45 -5.40 11.41 -5.84
C PHE A 45 -4.02 11.07 -5.31
N ALA A 46 -3.36 11.98 -4.61
CA ALA A 46 -2.09 11.74 -3.95
C ALA A 46 -2.16 10.53 -3.00
N VAL A 47 -3.16 10.47 -2.13
CA VAL A 47 -3.38 9.34 -1.21
C VAL A 47 -3.49 8.01 -1.97
N LEU A 48 -4.33 7.93 -3.00
CA LEU A 48 -4.47 6.68 -3.77
C LEU A 48 -3.20 6.34 -4.56
N SER A 49 -2.52 7.33 -5.16
CA SER A 49 -1.31 7.11 -5.96
C SER A 49 -0.11 6.56 -5.18
N GLN A 50 -0.12 6.66 -3.84
CA GLN A 50 0.90 6.03 -2.98
C GLN A 50 0.58 4.59 -2.60
N ARG A 51 -0.62 4.10 -2.97
CA ARG A 51 -1.10 2.74 -2.67
C ARG A 51 -1.26 1.92 -3.94
N PHE A 52 -1.57 2.59 -5.04
CA PHE A 52 -1.82 2.00 -6.34
C PHE A 52 -0.89 2.59 -7.41
N PRO A 53 -0.47 1.80 -8.40
CA PRO A 53 0.33 2.29 -9.51
C PRO A 53 -0.53 3.05 -10.54
N LEU A 54 -1.05 4.22 -10.15
CA LEU A 54 -1.86 5.05 -11.03
C LEU A 54 -0.96 5.88 -11.93
N GLU A 55 -1.01 5.64 -13.24
CA GLU A 55 -0.19 6.33 -14.24
C GLU A 55 -0.99 7.40 -14.99
N PHE A 56 -0.39 8.57 -15.24
CA PHE A 56 -1.02 9.59 -16.06
C PHE A 56 -0.88 9.23 -17.55
N LYS A 57 -1.98 9.37 -18.29
CA LYS A 57 -1.98 9.17 -19.74
C LYS A 57 -1.55 10.42 -20.50
N VAL A 58 -1.86 11.58 -19.94
CA VAL A 58 -1.56 12.89 -20.52
C VAL A 58 -0.98 13.77 -19.44
N TYR A 59 0.08 14.49 -19.80
CA TYR A 59 0.67 15.51 -18.95
C TYR A 59 -0.39 16.44 -18.37
N SER A 60 -0.36 16.62 -17.06
CA SER A 60 -1.31 17.46 -16.33
C SER A 60 -0.64 18.23 -15.22
N ASP A 61 -1.24 19.36 -14.81
CA ASP A 61 -0.74 20.12 -13.65
C ASP A 61 -0.71 19.27 -12.38
N ALA A 62 -1.62 18.30 -12.24
CA ALA A 62 -1.64 17.37 -11.12
C ALA A 62 -0.44 16.41 -11.12
N GLU A 63 -0.02 15.95 -12.30
CA GLU A 63 1.20 15.15 -12.44
C GLU A 63 2.43 15.97 -12.08
N ARG A 64 2.54 17.20 -12.61
CA ARG A 64 3.64 18.11 -12.29
C ARG A 64 3.71 18.40 -10.80
N GLU A 65 2.58 18.71 -10.16
CA GLU A 65 2.52 18.99 -8.73
C GLU A 65 3.04 17.79 -7.90
N GLN A 66 2.67 16.56 -8.28
CA GLN A 66 3.18 15.38 -7.58
C GLN A 66 4.69 15.17 -7.76
N VAL A 67 5.25 15.51 -8.91
CA VAL A 67 6.71 15.50 -9.12
C VAL A 67 7.39 16.57 -8.29
N GLU A 68 6.91 17.81 -8.32
CA GLU A 68 7.45 18.93 -7.53
C GLU A 68 7.45 18.63 -6.03
N ARG A 69 6.46 17.87 -5.56
CA ARG A 69 6.30 17.50 -4.15
C ARG A 69 6.94 16.16 -3.78
N HIS A 70 7.69 15.54 -4.70
CA HIS A 70 8.38 14.26 -4.48
C HIS A 70 7.42 13.12 -4.09
N LEU A 71 6.21 13.13 -4.66
CA LEU A 71 5.22 12.06 -4.55
C LEU A 71 5.27 11.12 -5.77
N ARG A 72 5.89 11.58 -6.86
CA ARG A 72 6.20 10.80 -8.07
C ARG A 72 7.63 11.03 -8.50
N VAL A 73 8.20 10.04 -9.19
CA VAL A 73 9.52 10.14 -9.81
C VAL A 73 9.32 10.46 -11.29
N CYS A 74 9.99 11.50 -11.78
CA CYS A 74 10.09 11.77 -13.21
C CYS A 74 11.16 10.84 -13.81
N VAL A 75 10.74 9.92 -14.69
CA VAL A 75 11.61 8.91 -15.32
C VAL A 75 12.28 9.50 -16.56
N SER A 76 11.52 10.21 -17.39
CA SER A 76 12.05 10.88 -18.58
C SER A 76 11.23 12.10 -18.92
N ILE A 77 11.87 13.07 -19.59
CA ILE A 77 11.21 14.24 -20.16
C ILE A 77 11.44 14.21 -21.67
N ASP A 78 10.41 14.51 -22.44
CA ASP A 78 10.57 14.61 -23.89
C ASP A 78 11.48 15.79 -24.28
N LYS A 79 12.14 15.70 -25.45
CA LYS A 79 13.05 16.74 -25.94
C LYS A 79 12.43 18.15 -26.01
N PRO A 80 11.13 18.34 -26.34
CA PRO A 80 10.53 19.66 -26.31
C PRO A 80 10.11 20.13 -24.90
N PHE A 81 10.30 19.33 -23.84
CA PHE A 81 9.87 19.61 -22.47
C PHE A 81 8.35 19.86 -22.34
N VAL A 82 7.57 19.21 -23.20
CA VAL A 82 6.11 19.31 -23.28
C VAL A 82 5.42 18.15 -22.56
N SER A 83 6.12 17.03 -22.39
CA SER A 83 5.61 15.86 -21.68
C SER A 83 6.68 15.21 -20.82
N MET A 84 6.23 14.59 -19.74
CA MET A 84 7.06 13.78 -18.86
C MET A 84 6.44 12.40 -18.72
N VAL A 85 7.31 11.40 -18.56
CA VAL A 85 6.93 10.07 -18.11
C VAL A 85 7.27 10.03 -16.63
N THR A 86 6.26 9.81 -15.80
CA THR A 86 6.43 9.68 -14.36
C THR A 86 6.05 8.28 -13.91
N THR A 87 6.43 7.92 -12.70
CA THR A 87 5.95 6.72 -12.02
C THR A 87 5.73 7.02 -10.54
N ASN A 88 4.93 6.20 -9.86
CA ASN A 88 4.65 6.38 -8.44
C ASN A 88 5.92 6.22 -7.60
N SER A 89 6.11 7.09 -6.60
CA SER A 89 7.19 6.87 -5.62
C SER A 89 6.87 5.62 -4.80
N SER A 90 7.83 4.73 -4.63
CA SER A 90 7.68 3.50 -3.83
C SER A 90 8.09 3.75 -2.37
N GLU A 91 7.70 4.88 -1.79
CA GLU A 91 8.07 5.30 -0.43
C GLU A 91 7.14 4.64 0.62
N PRO A 92 7.61 3.63 1.39
CA PRO A 92 6.73 2.89 2.30
C PRO A 92 6.09 3.78 3.37
N VAL A 93 6.78 4.85 3.79
CA VAL A 93 6.29 5.81 4.78
C VAL A 93 5.11 6.64 4.24
N LEU A 94 5.14 7.03 2.96
CA LEU A 94 4.02 7.71 2.31
C LEU A 94 2.83 6.77 2.13
N SER A 95 3.09 5.50 1.81
CA SER A 95 2.04 4.48 1.73
C SER A 95 1.38 4.22 3.08
N GLU A 96 2.11 4.31 4.19
CA GLU A 96 1.52 4.19 5.53
C GLU A 96 0.71 5.43 5.91
N ALA A 97 1.19 6.63 5.58
CA ALA A 97 0.38 7.84 5.73
C ALA A 97 -0.90 7.79 4.88
N ALA A 98 -0.83 7.24 3.66
CA ALA A 98 -2.00 7.03 2.82
C ALA A 98 -2.98 6.01 3.42
N CYS A 99 -2.50 4.92 4.04
CA CYS A 99 -3.32 3.99 4.83
C CYS A 99 -4.14 4.74 5.88
N PHE A 100 -3.46 5.59 6.66
CA PHE A 100 -4.07 6.36 7.72
C PHE A 100 -5.23 7.22 7.20
N PHE A 101 -5.07 7.91 6.07
CA PHE A 101 -6.16 8.69 5.46
C PHE A 101 -7.28 7.80 4.92
N MET A 102 -6.96 6.69 4.25
CA MET A 102 -7.95 5.77 3.69
C MET A 102 -8.84 5.12 4.75
N ARG A 103 -8.37 5.00 5.99
CA ARG A 103 -9.13 4.45 7.12
C ARG A 103 -10.04 5.48 7.80
N GLN A 104 -9.93 6.77 7.49
CA GLN A 104 -10.76 7.79 8.12
C GLN A 104 -12.21 7.67 7.63
N ALA A 105 -13.18 7.85 8.53
CA ALA A 105 -14.60 7.64 8.25
C ALA A 105 -15.15 8.46 7.06
N HIS A 106 -14.52 9.58 6.74
CA HIS A 106 -14.90 10.45 5.62
C HIS A 106 -14.18 10.11 4.31
N PHE A 107 -13.15 9.26 4.33
CA PHE A 107 -12.45 8.81 3.13
C PHE A 107 -13.09 7.52 2.61
N LYS A 108 -14.06 7.66 1.71
CA LYS A 108 -14.65 6.51 1.03
C LYS A 108 -13.78 6.11 -0.15
N ALA A 109 -12.85 5.17 0.08
CA ALA A 109 -11.88 4.77 -0.93
C ALA A 109 -12.51 4.33 -2.28
N PRO A 110 -13.60 3.51 -2.33
CA PRO A 110 -14.23 3.15 -3.59
C PRO A 110 -14.82 4.35 -4.36
N ASP A 111 -15.54 5.22 -3.65
CA ASP A 111 -16.15 6.42 -4.25
C ASP A 111 -15.06 7.38 -4.75
N THR A 112 -14.02 7.58 -3.93
CA THR A 112 -12.86 8.42 -4.26
C THR A 112 -12.11 7.87 -5.46
N PHE A 113 -11.90 6.56 -5.52
CA PHE A 113 -11.27 5.90 -6.66
C PHE A 113 -12.10 6.08 -7.93
N LEU A 114 -13.42 5.91 -7.86
CA LEU A 114 -14.32 6.14 -8.99
C LEU A 114 -14.32 7.60 -9.47
N GLU A 115 -14.32 8.56 -8.55
CA GLU A 115 -14.19 10.00 -8.84
C GLU A 115 -12.89 10.28 -9.59
N ILE A 116 -11.76 9.75 -9.09
CA ILE A 116 -10.44 9.92 -9.68
C ILE A 116 -10.38 9.34 -11.10
N MET A 117 -10.93 8.13 -11.28
CA MET A 117 -11.00 7.47 -12.59
C MET A 117 -11.87 8.22 -13.60
N ARG A 118 -12.76 9.11 -13.14
CA ARG A 118 -13.59 9.98 -13.99
C ARG A 118 -12.98 11.36 -14.21
N GLY A 119 -12.28 11.90 -13.20
CA GLY A 119 -11.81 13.29 -13.16
C GLY A 119 -10.42 13.52 -13.72
N PHE A 120 -9.54 12.50 -13.69
CA PHE A 120 -8.15 12.62 -14.16
C PHE A 120 -7.91 11.82 -15.43
N SER A 121 -6.95 12.28 -16.25
CA SER A 121 -6.47 11.56 -17.44
C SER A 121 -5.48 10.48 -17.04
N ILE A 122 -5.97 9.44 -16.37
CA ILE A 122 -5.19 8.29 -15.89
C ILE A 122 -5.26 7.18 -16.92
N ASP A 123 -4.15 6.49 -17.13
CA ASP A 123 -4.15 5.22 -17.85
C ASP A 123 -4.89 4.18 -17.01
N LYS A 124 -6.04 3.75 -17.51
CA LYS A 124 -6.93 2.84 -16.79
C LYS A 124 -6.51 1.39 -16.97
N GLY A 125 -5.59 1.10 -17.91
CA GLY A 125 -5.26 -0.26 -18.33
C GLY A 125 -6.52 -1.13 -18.47
N ASP A 126 -6.42 -2.36 -17.99
CA ASP A 126 -7.59 -3.16 -17.65
C ASP A 126 -8.15 -2.73 -16.29
N CYS A 127 -9.24 -1.95 -16.30
CA CYS A 127 -9.89 -1.44 -15.08
C CYS A 127 -10.17 -2.53 -14.02
N GLY A 128 -10.32 -3.79 -14.44
CA GLY A 128 -10.50 -4.93 -13.54
C GLY A 128 -9.32 -5.13 -12.59
N GLU A 129 -8.09 -4.95 -13.05
CA GLU A 129 -6.89 -5.06 -12.23
C GLU A 129 -6.89 -4.03 -11.10
N LEU A 130 -7.13 -2.76 -11.42
CA LEU A 130 -7.14 -1.69 -10.41
C LEU A 130 -8.23 -1.90 -9.35
N ILE A 131 -9.39 -2.43 -9.74
CA ILE A 131 -10.46 -2.80 -8.79
C ILE A 131 -9.98 -3.92 -7.86
N VAL A 132 -9.31 -4.95 -8.40
CA VAL A 132 -8.73 -6.03 -7.59
C VAL A 132 -7.68 -5.47 -6.63
N LEU A 133 -6.79 -4.58 -7.08
CA LEU A 133 -5.79 -3.95 -6.20
C LEU A 133 -6.45 -3.15 -5.07
N LEU A 134 -7.55 -2.44 -5.35
CA LEU A 134 -8.33 -1.74 -4.33
C LEU A 134 -8.88 -2.72 -3.29
N LEU A 135 -9.50 -3.82 -3.72
CA LEU A 135 -10.04 -4.84 -2.82
C LEU A 135 -8.95 -5.46 -1.94
N LEU A 136 -7.80 -5.82 -2.53
CA LEU A 136 -6.65 -6.36 -1.79
C LEU A 136 -6.11 -5.34 -0.77
N THR A 137 -6.06 -4.07 -1.13
CA THR A 137 -5.58 -3.00 -0.24
C THR A 137 -6.52 -2.80 0.94
N LEU A 138 -7.83 -2.75 0.69
CA LEU A 138 -8.84 -2.61 1.74
C LEU A 138 -8.84 -3.83 2.68
N ALA A 139 -8.74 -5.04 2.13
CA ALA A 139 -8.65 -6.26 2.92
C ALA A 139 -7.39 -6.29 3.79
N ARG A 140 -6.25 -5.84 3.25
CA ARG A 140 -5.01 -5.68 4.01
C ARG A 140 -5.18 -4.71 5.16
N ASP A 141 -5.73 -3.53 4.89
CA ASP A 141 -5.86 -2.50 5.92
C ASP A 141 -6.78 -2.97 7.04
N GLU A 142 -7.90 -3.62 6.71
CA GLU A 142 -8.77 -4.23 7.71
C GLU A 142 -8.01 -5.29 8.55
N ALA A 143 -7.30 -6.21 7.90
CA ALA A 143 -6.56 -7.28 8.57
C ALA A 143 -5.42 -6.76 9.47
N ALA A 144 -4.68 -5.75 9.01
CA ALA A 144 -3.60 -5.11 9.77
C ALA A 144 -4.14 -4.23 10.91
N GLY A 145 -5.36 -3.70 10.79
CA GLY A 145 -6.01 -2.94 11.85
C GLY A 145 -6.62 -3.80 12.96
N ALA A 146 -7.03 -5.03 12.63
CA ALA A 146 -7.62 -5.99 13.56
C ALA A 146 -6.58 -6.73 14.42
N SER A 147 -5.30 -6.77 14.01
CA SER A 147 -4.24 -7.41 14.77
C SER A 147 -3.89 -6.58 16.01
N SER A 148 -4.38 -6.99 17.18
CA SER A 148 -3.94 -6.47 18.49
C SER A 148 -2.56 -6.98 18.94
N PHE A 149 -1.73 -7.46 18.01
CA PHE A 149 -0.40 -7.99 18.32
C PHE A 149 0.63 -6.89 18.23
N LEU A 150 0.84 -6.26 19.38
CA LEU A 150 1.71 -5.15 19.73
C LEU A 150 3.20 -5.22 19.33
N ASP A 151 3.66 -6.04 18.37
CA ASP A 151 5.11 -6.20 18.18
C ASP A 151 5.64 -6.27 16.74
N HIS A 152 4.81 -6.29 15.68
CA HIS A 152 5.34 -6.48 14.31
C HIS A 152 4.79 -5.43 13.34
N GLU A 153 5.60 -4.40 13.10
CA GLU A 153 5.44 -3.29 12.15
C GLU A 153 4.81 -3.73 10.81
N GLY A 154 3.48 -3.59 10.66
CA GLY A 154 2.78 -3.76 9.38
C GLY A 154 2.51 -5.19 8.91
N PHE A 155 2.84 -6.22 9.69
CA PHE A 155 2.51 -7.62 9.38
C PHE A 155 1.06 -7.94 9.76
N PHE A 156 0.41 -8.79 8.98
CA PHE A 156 -0.96 -9.23 9.23
C PHE A 156 -1.12 -10.72 8.89
N GLY A 157 -2.05 -11.39 9.55
CA GLY A 157 -2.30 -12.81 9.32
C GLY A 157 -3.00 -13.06 7.98
N VAL A 158 -2.65 -14.17 7.32
CA VAL A 158 -3.31 -14.62 6.07
C VAL A 158 -4.82 -14.85 6.29
N VAL A 159 -5.20 -15.48 7.41
CA VAL A 159 -6.62 -15.79 7.68
C VAL A 159 -7.46 -14.52 7.91
N PRO A 160 -7.06 -13.54 8.75
CA PRO A 160 -7.73 -12.24 8.83
C PRO A 160 -7.85 -11.52 7.48
N PHE A 161 -6.79 -11.56 6.66
CA PHE A 161 -6.80 -10.97 5.32
C PHE A 161 -7.85 -11.59 4.41
N LEU A 162 -7.93 -12.92 4.34
CA LEU A 162 -8.92 -13.62 3.52
C LEU A 162 -10.35 -13.38 4.04
N LYS A 163 -10.55 -13.27 5.36
CA LYS A 163 -11.84 -12.88 5.95
C LYS A 163 -12.27 -11.47 5.55
N ALA A 164 -11.32 -10.54 5.43
CA ALA A 164 -11.60 -9.18 5.01
C ALA A 164 -11.84 -9.09 3.49
N LEU A 165 -11.15 -9.92 2.70
CA LEU A 165 -11.27 -9.95 1.25
C LEU A 165 -12.55 -10.63 0.77
N PHE A 166 -12.90 -11.76 1.38
CA PHE A 166 -14.07 -12.54 1.05
C PHE A 166 -15.12 -12.36 2.13
N VAL A 167 -16.34 -12.00 1.74
CA VAL A 167 -17.49 -11.96 2.64
C VAL A 167 -17.75 -13.38 3.13
N CYS A 168 -17.19 -13.74 4.28
CA CYS A 168 -17.45 -15.03 4.92
C CYS A 168 -18.80 -14.89 5.66
N PRO A 169 -19.87 -15.57 5.22
CA PRO A 169 -21.18 -15.42 5.83
C PRO A 169 -21.13 -15.89 7.29
N ALA A 170 -21.39 -14.99 8.23
CA ALA A 170 -21.24 -15.30 9.65
C ALA A 170 -22.28 -16.29 10.17
N LYS A 171 -23.51 -16.33 9.61
CA LYS A 171 -24.63 -17.07 10.22
C LYS A 171 -25.74 -17.59 9.29
N GLU A 172 -25.81 -17.18 8.03
CA GLU A 172 -26.85 -17.67 7.11
C GLU A 172 -26.21 -17.98 5.76
N SER A 173 -25.67 -19.20 5.64
CA SER A 173 -25.29 -19.74 4.35
C SER A 173 -26.55 -19.85 3.50
N SER A 174 -26.71 -18.98 2.50
CA SER A 174 -27.43 -19.41 1.31
C SER A 174 -26.75 -20.67 0.78
N ALA A 175 -27.51 -21.62 0.24
CA ALA A 175 -26.96 -22.88 -0.25
C ALA A 175 -25.86 -22.72 -1.33
N ASP A 176 -25.68 -21.50 -1.84
CA ASP A 176 -24.81 -21.15 -2.97
C ASP A 176 -23.52 -20.40 -2.57
N MET A 177 -23.30 -20.05 -1.29
CA MET A 177 -22.05 -19.42 -0.84
C MET A 177 -21.19 -20.38 0.00
N GLU A 178 -20.12 -20.86 -0.60
CA GLU A 178 -19.09 -21.65 0.08
C GLU A 178 -18.16 -20.75 0.91
N ASP A 179 -17.82 -21.19 2.12
CA ASP A 179 -16.80 -20.55 2.94
C ASP A 179 -15.41 -20.92 2.43
N VAL A 180 -14.72 -19.96 1.82
CA VAL A 180 -13.36 -20.14 1.28
C VAL A 180 -12.36 -20.60 2.34
N LEU A 181 -12.60 -20.32 3.62
CA LEU A 181 -11.71 -20.73 4.71
C LEU A 181 -11.81 -22.22 5.03
N GLU A 182 -12.93 -22.86 4.68
CA GLU A 182 -13.14 -24.30 4.80
C GLU A 182 -12.65 -25.08 3.57
N ALA A 183 -12.20 -24.37 2.52
CA ALA A 183 -11.68 -24.99 1.32
C ALA A 183 -10.48 -25.90 1.65
N ARG A 184 -10.42 -27.05 0.97
CA ARG A 184 -9.36 -28.04 1.13
C ARG A 184 -8.43 -28.03 -0.08
N PRO A 185 -7.15 -28.39 0.07
CA PRO A 185 -6.21 -28.38 -1.03
C PRO A 185 -6.63 -29.35 -2.13
N SER A 186 -6.66 -28.87 -3.38
CA SER A 186 -6.84 -29.73 -4.56
C SER A 186 -5.59 -30.56 -4.85
N VAL A 187 -4.43 -30.11 -4.39
CA VAL A 187 -3.12 -30.77 -4.53
C VAL A 187 -2.40 -30.70 -3.18
N TYR A 188 -1.93 -31.85 -2.69
CA TYR A 188 -1.25 -32.00 -1.40
C TYR A 188 0.01 -32.86 -1.54
N ARG A 189 0.97 -32.69 -0.63
CA ARG A 189 2.24 -33.46 -0.65
C ARG A 189 2.17 -34.68 0.25
N ALA A 190 1.49 -34.55 1.39
CA ALA A 190 1.30 -35.64 2.35
C ALA A 190 -0.18 -35.91 2.63
N GLU A 191 -0.55 -37.18 2.83
CA GLU A 191 -1.97 -37.58 2.96
C GLU A 191 -2.66 -36.90 4.16
N HIS A 192 -1.92 -36.55 5.21
CA HIS A 192 -2.47 -35.85 6.37
C HIS A 192 -2.87 -34.40 6.06
N GLU A 193 -2.30 -33.77 5.01
CA GLU A 193 -2.60 -32.39 4.60
C GLU A 193 -3.89 -32.27 3.80
N LYS A 194 -4.32 -33.36 3.15
CA LYS A 194 -5.47 -33.41 2.26
C LYS A 194 -6.77 -32.88 2.86
N ASN A 195 -6.95 -33.10 4.16
CA ASN A 195 -8.18 -32.74 4.86
C ASN A 195 -8.01 -31.50 5.75
N ILE A 196 -6.86 -30.83 5.70
CA ILE A 196 -6.61 -29.61 6.47
C ILE A 196 -7.31 -28.44 5.74
N PRO A 197 -8.26 -27.77 6.38
CA PRO A 197 -8.89 -26.56 5.84
C PRO A 197 -7.88 -25.43 5.63
N LEU A 198 -8.18 -24.52 4.71
CA LEU A 198 -7.33 -23.37 4.40
C LEU A 198 -7.04 -22.52 5.63
N LYS A 199 -8.03 -22.26 6.50
CA LYS A 199 -7.82 -21.53 7.76
C LYS A 199 -6.80 -22.19 8.69
N ASP A 200 -6.80 -23.51 8.77
CA ASP A 200 -5.95 -24.27 9.70
C ASP A 200 -4.54 -24.40 9.11
N ALA A 201 -4.45 -24.58 7.78
CA ALA A 201 -3.17 -24.60 7.07
C ALA A 201 -2.38 -23.28 7.18
N PHE A 202 -3.09 -22.15 7.27
CA PHE A 202 -2.49 -20.80 7.30
C PHE A 202 -2.67 -20.06 8.63
N GLU A 203 -3.09 -20.73 9.71
CA GLU A 203 -3.43 -20.10 11.01
C GLU A 203 -2.31 -19.19 11.54
N ASN A 204 -1.06 -19.64 11.41
CA ASN A 204 0.13 -18.93 11.88
C ASN A 204 0.99 -18.36 10.74
N THR A 205 0.39 -18.12 9.58
CA THR A 205 1.07 -17.50 8.45
C THR A 205 0.78 -16.01 8.38
N PHE A 206 1.84 -15.23 8.17
CA PHE A 206 1.79 -13.77 8.12
C PHE A 206 2.24 -13.26 6.75
N MET A 207 1.66 -12.14 6.35
CA MET A 207 2.00 -11.39 5.15
C MET A 207 2.37 -9.96 5.53
N HIS A 208 3.11 -9.31 4.65
CA HIS A 208 3.39 -7.88 4.75
C HIS A 208 3.43 -7.27 3.35
N PHE A 209 2.54 -6.30 3.12
CA PHE A 209 2.63 -5.33 2.03
C PHE A 209 1.85 -4.07 2.46
N ASN A 210 2.17 -2.92 1.87
CA ASN A 210 1.45 -1.66 2.11
C ASN A 210 1.11 -0.89 0.82
N HIS A 211 1.70 -1.22 -0.32
CA HIS A 211 1.35 -0.62 -1.60
C HIS A 211 1.71 -1.55 -2.76
N PHE A 212 1.14 -1.25 -3.93
CA PHE A 212 1.45 -1.91 -5.19
C PHE A 212 2.28 -0.96 -6.07
N VAL A 213 3.28 -1.53 -6.73
CA VAL A 213 4.15 -0.83 -7.68
C VAL A 213 4.07 -1.55 -9.01
N ARG A 214 3.91 -0.80 -10.10
CA ARG A 214 4.02 -1.37 -11.44
C ARG A 214 5.50 -1.60 -11.73
N ARG A 215 5.88 -2.83 -12.07
CA ARG A 215 7.20 -3.04 -12.68
C ARG A 215 7.13 -2.44 -14.07
N GLY A 216 8.06 -1.54 -14.39
CA GLY A 216 8.19 -1.05 -15.76
C GLY A 216 8.37 -2.23 -16.71
N GLU A 217 7.71 -2.19 -17.86
CA GLU A 217 8.16 -2.98 -19.00
C GLU A 217 9.57 -2.50 -19.33
N GLU A 218 10.53 -3.43 -19.46
CA GLU A 218 11.95 -3.16 -19.71
C GLU A 218 12.24 -2.54 -21.09
N ASP A 219 11.26 -1.96 -21.77
CA ASP A 219 11.37 -1.55 -23.18
C ASP A 219 11.86 -0.10 -23.39
N GLY A 220 12.40 0.56 -22.36
CA GLY A 220 12.87 1.95 -22.49
C GLY A 220 13.97 2.42 -21.54
N LEU A 221 14.44 1.54 -20.64
CA LEU A 221 15.58 1.83 -19.75
C LEU A 221 16.82 1.04 -20.21
N ASP A 222 17.11 1.08 -21.50
CA ASP A 222 18.49 1.05 -21.93
C ASP A 222 19.13 2.35 -21.41
N PHE A 223 19.57 2.32 -20.16
CA PHE A 223 20.76 3.07 -19.82
C PHE A 223 21.76 2.66 -20.88
N ALA A 224 22.17 3.56 -21.76
CA ALA A 224 23.37 3.36 -22.55
C ALA A 224 24.49 3.17 -21.53
N VAL A 225 24.71 1.90 -21.16
CA VAL A 225 25.73 1.48 -20.22
C VAL A 225 27.01 1.88 -20.90
N ASN A 226 27.63 2.96 -20.39
CA ASN A 226 28.97 3.30 -20.79
C ASN A 226 29.85 2.10 -20.39
N PRO A 227 30.42 1.33 -21.33
CA PRO A 227 31.07 0.06 -21.03
C PRO A 227 32.31 0.20 -20.13
N GLU A 228 32.76 1.43 -19.89
CA GLU A 228 33.96 1.73 -19.12
C GLU A 228 33.75 1.81 -17.59
N LEU A 229 32.51 1.73 -17.08
CA LEU A 229 32.23 1.88 -15.64
C LEU A 229 31.69 0.64 -14.91
N MET A 230 31.57 -0.52 -15.57
CA MET A 230 31.11 -1.77 -14.94
C MET A 230 31.95 -2.97 -15.39
N ALA A 231 33.05 -3.19 -14.68
CA ALA A 231 33.71 -4.48 -14.56
C ALA A 231 33.63 -4.92 -13.07
N PRO A 232 33.55 -6.23 -12.76
CA PRO A 232 32.29 -6.85 -12.38
C PRO A 232 32.33 -7.41 -10.95
N PHE A 233 31.24 -7.24 -10.19
CA PHE A 233 30.92 -8.14 -9.07
C PHE A 233 29.76 -9.03 -9.48
N LEU A 234 30.08 -9.96 -10.39
CA LEU A 234 29.24 -11.11 -10.67
C LEU A 234 29.28 -12.06 -9.47
N TRP A 235 28.08 -12.38 -9.02
CA TRP A 235 27.63 -13.53 -8.26
C TRP A 235 28.54 -14.77 -8.33
N SER A 236 28.98 -15.25 -7.17
CA SER A 236 29.46 -16.62 -6.98
C SER A 236 28.32 -17.47 -6.41
N LEU A 237 27.63 -18.21 -7.29
CA LEU A 237 26.97 -19.46 -6.92
C LEU A 237 27.81 -20.60 -7.48
N GLY A 238 28.27 -21.46 -6.58
CA GLY A 238 28.98 -22.69 -6.93
C GLY A 238 29.62 -23.34 -5.72
N GLN A 239 28.83 -24.12 -4.96
CA GLN A 239 29.01 -25.57 -4.75
C GLN A 239 27.92 -26.10 -3.80
#